data_AF-V7PAL0-F1
#
_entry.id   AF-V7PAL0-F1
#
_cell.length_a   1.000
_cell.length_b   1.000
_cell.length_c   1.000
_cell.angle_alpha   90.00
_cell.angle_beta   90.00
_cell.angle_gamma   90.00
#
_symmetry.space_group_name_H-M   'P 1'
#
loop_
_entity.id
_entity.type
_entity.pdbx_description
1 polymer ?
#
loop_
_entity_poly.entity_id
_entity_poly.type
_entity_poly.pdbx_seq_one_letter_code
_entity_poly.pdbx_strand_id
1 'polypeptide(L)'
;MMWLGYMLSLKNNAGTNNLTYFYSTFINRDEKYNKAIKDPTDYKNYKNLIDKKQDFMNMDIRIISKFYDAFKILCNMYSEYKKENTYCKNYLKKDKFVEKYEELNKDPNITEDSPCHQILSTLPTDYNNLKKNAVVLIVPICYPSQR
;
A
#
# COMPACT_ATOMS: atom_id res chain seq x y z
N MET A 1 -6.75 2.53 0.64
CA MET A 1 -7.33 1.39 1.38
C MET A 1 -6.35 0.73 2.34
N MET A 2 -5.09 0.47 1.95
CA MET A 2 -4.09 -0.18 2.82
C MET A 2 -3.89 0.52 4.18
N TRP A 3 -3.81 1.86 4.18
CA TRP A 3 -3.69 2.64 5.43
C TRP A 3 -4.87 2.41 6.39
N LEU A 4 -6.09 2.32 5.87
CA LEU A 4 -7.28 2.07 6.69
C LEU A 4 -7.23 0.68 7.32
N GLY A 5 -6.90 -0.36 6.53
CA GLY A 5 -6.75 -1.72 7.03
C GLY A 5 -5.73 -1.82 8.17
N TYR A 6 -4.56 -1.18 8.01
CA TYR A 6 -3.54 -1.11 9.06
C TYR A 6 -4.02 -0.35 10.31
N MET A 7 -4.67 0.79 10.16
CA MET A 7 -5.19 1.55 11.31
C MET A 7 -6.26 0.77 12.08
N LEU A 8 -7.10 0.01 11.38
CA LEU A 8 -8.11 -0.86 12.00
C LEU A 8 -7.48 -2.08 12.68
N SER A 9 -6.40 -2.62 12.13
CA SER A 9 -5.68 -3.74 12.75
C SER A 9 -4.96 -3.32 14.03
N LEU A 10 -4.53 -2.06 14.16
CA LEU A 10 -3.87 -1.55 15.38
C LEU A 10 -4.83 -1.31 16.56
N LYS A 11 -6.11 -1.08 16.29
CA LYS A 11 -7.09 -0.95 17.38
C LYS A 11 -7.30 -2.34 17.97
N ASN A 12 -7.47 -2.45 19.29
CA ASN A 12 -7.84 -3.71 19.91
C ASN A 12 -8.98 -3.40 20.88
N ASN A 13 -10.21 -3.46 20.38
CA ASN A 13 -11.38 -3.27 21.21
C ASN A 13 -11.74 -4.62 21.81
N ALA A 14 -11.57 -4.76 23.12
CA ALA A 14 -11.83 -5.97 23.90
C ALA A 14 -13.23 -6.58 23.60
N GLY A 15 -13.31 -7.45 22.59
CA GLY A 15 -14.50 -8.25 22.25
C GLY A 15 -15.19 -7.95 20.91
N THR A 16 -14.80 -6.93 20.13
CA THR A 16 -15.49 -6.60 18.86
C THR A 16 -14.49 -6.42 17.71
N ASN A 17 -14.73 -7.06 16.56
CA ASN A 17 -13.96 -6.83 15.33
C ASN A 17 -13.99 -5.32 14.99
N ASN A 18 -12.82 -4.65 14.99
CA ASN A 18 -12.73 -3.21 14.76
C ASN A 18 -13.27 -2.81 13.38
N LEU A 19 -13.14 -3.68 12.38
CA LEU A 19 -13.70 -3.44 11.06
C LEU A 19 -15.23 -3.39 11.14
N THR A 20 -15.86 -4.36 11.81
CA THR A 20 -17.30 -4.40 12.00
C THR A 20 -17.80 -3.16 12.74
N TYR A 21 -17.10 -2.74 13.80
CA TYR A 21 -17.44 -1.53 14.55
C TYR A 21 -17.29 -0.26 13.69
N PHE A 22 -16.17 -0.11 12.98
CA PHE A 22 -15.94 1.03 12.10
C PHE A 22 -17.00 1.10 11.01
N TYR A 23 -17.34 -0.05 10.43
CA TYR A 23 -18.31 -0.17 9.37
C TYR A 23 -19.72 0.21 9.84
N SER A 24 -20.19 -0.34 10.95
CA SER A 24 -21.53 -0.07 11.48
C SER A 24 -21.70 1.35 12.01
N THR A 25 -20.63 1.94 12.55
CA THR A 25 -20.65 3.27 13.18
C THR A 25 -20.50 4.40 12.17
N PHE A 26 -19.57 4.26 11.22
CA PHE A 26 -19.23 5.35 10.30
C PHE A 26 -19.77 5.09 8.89
N ILE A 27 -19.50 3.92 8.31
CA ILE A 27 -19.80 3.65 6.89
C ILE A 27 -21.30 3.55 6.63
N ASN A 28 -22.04 2.85 7.48
CA ASN A 28 -23.48 2.67 7.32
C ASN A 28 -24.29 3.92 7.69
N ARG A 29 -23.81 4.73 8.64
CA ARG A 29 -24.58 5.85 9.19
C ARG A 29 -24.32 7.19 8.49
N ASP A 30 -23.10 7.40 7.99
CA ASP A 30 -22.74 8.67 7.37
C ASP A 30 -23.08 8.64 5.86
N GLU A 31 -23.93 9.59 5.45
CA GLU A 31 -24.39 9.74 4.07
C GLU A 31 -23.22 9.94 3.09
N LYS A 32 -22.08 10.49 3.56
CA LYS A 32 -20.89 10.70 2.72
C LYS A 32 -20.37 9.42 2.07
N TYR A 33 -20.47 8.27 2.75
CA TYR A 33 -20.01 7.00 2.20
C TYR A 33 -21.01 6.38 1.22
N ASN A 34 -22.28 6.76 1.31
CA ASN A 34 -23.37 6.25 0.49
C ASN A 34 -23.61 7.12 -0.76
N LYS A 35 -23.13 8.36 -0.74
CA LYS A 35 -23.23 9.30 -1.86
C LYS A 35 -22.53 8.75 -3.11
N ALA A 36 -23.22 8.86 -4.25
CA ALA A 36 -22.71 8.38 -5.53
C ALA A 36 -21.42 9.10 -5.93
N ILE A 37 -20.44 8.33 -6.39
CA ILE A 37 -19.23 8.87 -7.03
C ILE A 37 -19.59 9.20 -8.48
N LYS A 38 -19.25 10.42 -8.93
CA LYS A 38 -19.55 10.89 -10.29
C LYS A 38 -18.49 10.52 -11.33
N ASP A 39 -17.28 10.21 -10.86
CA ASP A 39 -16.16 9.88 -11.73
C ASP A 39 -16.34 8.49 -12.36
N PRO A 40 -15.77 8.24 -13.56
CA PRO A 40 -15.82 6.94 -14.20
C PRO A 40 -14.98 5.94 -13.39
N THR A 41 -15.66 5.18 -12.54
CA THR A 41 -15.04 4.17 -11.68
C THR A 41 -15.95 2.96 -11.52
N ASP A 42 -15.38 1.80 -11.18
CA ASP A 42 -16.10 0.55 -10.94
C ASP A 42 -16.91 0.54 -9.62
N TYR A 43 -16.92 1.66 -8.90
CA TYR A 43 -17.52 1.80 -7.58
C TYR A 43 -18.66 2.82 -7.60
N LYS A 44 -19.84 2.39 -7.16
CA LYS A 44 -21.03 3.27 -7.11
C LYS A 44 -20.88 4.39 -6.06
N ASN A 45 -20.25 4.07 -4.93
CA ASN A 45 -19.98 4.96 -3.81
C ASN A 45 -18.82 4.41 -2.97
N TYR A 46 -18.38 5.17 -1.96
CA TYR A 46 -17.27 4.75 -1.10
C TYR A 46 -17.61 3.51 -0.25
N LYS A 47 -18.87 3.35 0.15
CA LYS A 47 -19.33 2.12 0.81
C LYS A 47 -19.12 0.90 -0.09
N ASN A 48 -19.51 0.98 -1.37
CA ASN A 48 -19.32 -0.10 -2.33
C ASN A 48 -17.83 -0.44 -2.56
N LEU A 49 -16.96 0.56 -2.54
CA LEU A 49 -15.51 0.35 -2.56
C LEU A 49 -15.02 -0.42 -1.32
N ILE A 50 -15.46 -0.02 -0.12
CA ILE A 50 -15.12 -0.67 1.15
C ILE A 50 -15.62 -2.12 1.14
N ASP A 51 -16.85 -2.37 0.69
CA ASP A 51 -17.47 -3.69 0.60
C ASP A 51 -16.66 -4.63 -0.29
N LYS A 52 -16.30 -4.16 -1.50
CA LYS A 52 -15.46 -4.93 -2.43
C LYS A 52 -14.03 -5.15 -1.92
N LYS A 53 -13.59 -4.41 -0.90
CA LYS A 53 -12.24 -4.51 -0.33
C LYS A 53 -12.23 -5.05 1.10
N GLN A 54 -13.36 -5.53 1.61
CA GLN A 54 -13.52 -5.95 3.00
C GLN A 54 -12.59 -7.10 3.38
N ASP A 55 -12.39 -8.05 2.47
CA ASP A 55 -11.51 -9.21 2.70
C ASP A 55 -10.06 -8.78 2.96
N PHE A 56 -9.60 -7.70 2.33
CA PHE A 56 -8.27 -7.14 2.58
C PHE A 56 -8.15 -6.50 3.98
N MET A 57 -9.23 -5.96 4.51
CA MET A 57 -9.25 -5.31 5.82
C MET A 57 -9.43 -6.31 6.97
N ASN A 58 -9.85 -7.55 6.67
CA ASN A 58 -10.06 -8.64 7.63
C ASN A 58 -8.87 -9.60 7.77
N MET A 59 -7.72 -9.30 7.15
CA MET A 59 -6.54 -10.15 7.21
C MET A 59 -5.91 -10.22 8.61
N ASP A 60 -5.09 -11.25 8.84
CA ASP A 60 -4.29 -11.38 10.05
C ASP A 60 -3.42 -10.14 10.24
N ILE A 61 -3.47 -9.56 11.44
CA ILE A 61 -2.72 -8.35 11.82
C ILE A 61 -1.22 -8.48 11.55
N ARG A 62 -0.64 -9.67 11.73
CA ARG A 62 0.79 -9.91 11.48
C ARG A 62 1.11 -9.74 10.00
N ILE A 63 0.22 -10.23 9.13
CA ILE A 63 0.35 -10.10 7.68
C ILE A 63 0.18 -8.64 7.27
N ILE A 64 -0.88 -7.97 7.75
CA ILE A 64 -1.14 -6.55 7.46
C ILE A 64 0.05 -5.69 7.91
N SER A 65 0.62 -5.96 9.09
CA SER A 65 1.75 -5.19 9.62
C SER A 65 2.99 -5.35 8.75
N LYS A 66 3.38 -6.58 8.39
CA LYS A 66 4.53 -6.82 7.51
C LYS A 66 4.34 -6.15 6.15
N PHE A 67 3.14 -6.27 5.58
CA PHE A 67 2.80 -5.65 4.31
C PHE A 67 2.90 -4.11 4.37
N TYR A 68 2.35 -3.52 5.43
CA TYR A 68 2.39 -2.07 5.64
C TYR A 68 3.82 -1.55 5.80
N ASP A 69 4.72 -2.31 6.42
CA ASP A 69 6.14 -1.95 6.53
C ASP A 69 6.81 -1.87 5.16
N ALA A 70 6.61 -2.88 4.29
CA ALA A 70 7.13 -2.85 2.92
C ALA A 70 6.52 -1.70 2.11
N PHE A 71 5.20 -1.50 2.21
CA PHE A 71 4.50 -0.40 1.54
C PHE A 71 5.00 0.97 2.00
N LYS A 72 5.25 1.16 3.30
CA LYS A 72 5.77 2.41 3.86
C LYS A 72 7.16 2.72 3.31
N ILE A 73 8.03 1.73 3.16
CA ILE A 73 9.35 1.92 2.53
C ILE A 73 9.17 2.41 1.09
N LEU A 74 8.27 1.79 0.31
CA LEU A 74 7.98 2.20 -1.07
C LEU A 74 7.43 3.64 -1.14
N CYS A 75 6.49 4.01 -0.28
CA CYS A 75 5.98 5.39 -0.19
C CYS A 75 7.07 6.41 0.18
N ASN A 76 7.99 6.03 1.07
CA ASN A 76 9.11 6.88 1.44
C ASN A 76 10.05 7.13 0.25
N MET A 77 10.29 6.13 -0.59
CA MET A 77 11.02 6.33 -1.85
C MET A 77 10.30 7.29 -2.79
N TYR A 78 8.98 7.13 -2.96
CA TYR A 78 8.16 8.06 -3.76
C TYR A 78 8.23 9.50 -3.24
N SER A 79 8.21 9.66 -1.92
CA SER A 79 8.21 10.98 -1.26
C SER A 79 9.58 11.67 -1.34
N GLU A 80 10.67 10.92 -1.24
CA GLU A 80 12.03 11.43 -1.41
C GLU A 80 12.38 11.66 -2.87
N TYR A 81 11.88 10.84 -3.79
CA TYR A 81 11.99 11.10 -5.23
C TYR A 81 11.43 12.47 -5.64
N LYS A 82 10.30 12.89 -5.04
CA LYS A 82 9.71 14.22 -5.29
C LYS A 82 10.54 15.38 -4.72
N LYS A 83 11.43 15.12 -3.76
CA LYS A 83 12.33 16.11 -3.19
C LYS A 83 13.64 15.99 -3.95
N GLU A 84 13.82 16.82 -4.98
CA GLU A 84 15.06 16.90 -5.76
C GLU A 84 16.27 16.81 -4.81
N ASN A 85 17.30 16.04 -5.21
CA ASN A 85 18.62 15.96 -4.57
C ASN A 85 18.87 14.87 -3.48
N THR A 86 18.17 13.71 -3.49
CA THR A 86 18.44 12.60 -2.53
C THR A 86 18.68 11.21 -3.15
N TYR A 87 19.34 11.15 -4.30
CA TYR A 87 19.62 9.91 -5.04
C TYR A 87 20.28 8.80 -4.20
N CYS A 88 21.26 9.13 -3.34
CA CYS A 88 21.96 8.14 -2.52
C CYS A 88 21.10 7.53 -1.40
N LYS A 89 20.15 8.29 -0.81
CA LYS A 89 19.23 7.79 0.22
C LYS A 89 18.19 6.82 -0.35
N ASN A 90 17.83 7.02 -1.63
CA ASN A 90 16.91 6.12 -2.34
C ASN A 90 17.54 4.74 -2.60
N TYR A 91 18.85 4.65 -2.83
CA TYR A 91 19.54 3.37 -3.04
C TYR A 91 19.51 2.48 -1.78
N LEU A 92 19.84 3.02 -0.60
CA LEU A 92 19.79 2.25 0.66
C LEU A 92 18.38 1.77 1.03
N LYS A 93 17.35 2.51 0.62
CA LYS A 93 15.96 2.09 0.83
C LYS A 93 15.54 1.01 -0.15
N LYS A 94 16.11 0.98 -1.36
CA LYS A 94 15.83 -0.03 -2.38
C LYS A 94 16.13 -1.42 -1.84
N ASP A 95 17.32 -1.59 -1.28
CA ASP A 95 17.75 -2.90 -0.77
C ASP A 95 16.83 -3.35 0.38
N LYS A 96 16.45 -2.41 1.27
CA LYS A 96 15.49 -2.67 2.37
C LYS A 96 14.09 -3.06 1.88
N PHE A 97 13.61 -2.46 0.79
CA PHE A 97 12.33 -2.83 0.21
C PHE A 97 12.37 -4.24 -0.38
N VAL A 98 13.43 -4.55 -1.13
CA VAL A 98 13.61 -5.88 -1.74
C VAL A 98 13.68 -6.96 -0.65
N GLU A 99 14.46 -6.73 0.40
CA GLU A 99 14.55 -7.62 1.56
C GLU A 99 13.18 -7.84 2.21
N LYS A 100 12.44 -6.77 2.52
CA LYS A 100 11.10 -6.88 3.11
C LYS A 100 10.08 -7.55 2.21
N TYR A 101 10.16 -7.29 0.91
CA TYR A 101 9.31 -7.96 -0.08
C TYR A 101 9.60 -9.45 -0.15
N GLU A 102 10.88 -9.87 -0.15
CA GLU A 102 11.25 -11.28 -0.13
C GLU A 102 10.81 -12.00 1.15
N GLU A 103 10.96 -11.36 2.31
CA GLU A 103 10.45 -11.88 3.59
C GLU A 103 8.93 -12.11 3.53
N LEU A 104 8.19 -11.16 2.98
CA LEU A 104 6.74 -11.26 2.78
C LEU A 104 6.38 -12.38 1.81
N ASN A 105 7.07 -12.47 0.67
CA ASN A 105 6.78 -13.44 -0.38
C ASN A 105 7.08 -14.88 0.04
N LYS A 106 7.94 -15.08 1.06
CA LYS A 106 8.26 -16.38 1.65
C LYS A 106 7.41 -16.72 2.89
N ASP A 107 6.48 -15.84 3.31
CA ASP A 107 5.64 -16.08 4.48
C ASP A 107 4.62 -17.19 4.19
N PRO A 108 4.67 -18.35 4.88
CA PRO A 108 3.77 -19.47 4.62
C PRO A 108 2.31 -19.16 4.95
N ASN A 109 2.02 -18.08 5.68
CA ASN A 109 0.66 -17.65 5.98
C ASN A 109 0.02 -16.86 4.80
N ILE A 110 0.79 -16.52 3.77
CA ILE A 110 0.32 -15.84 2.57
C ILE A 110 0.21 -16.87 1.44
N THR A 111 -0.98 -17.45 1.28
CA THR A 111 -1.25 -18.39 0.18
C THR A 111 -1.46 -17.65 -1.14
N GLU A 112 -1.20 -18.31 -2.28
CA GLU A 112 -1.36 -17.71 -3.61
C GLU A 112 -2.81 -17.25 -3.87
N ASP A 113 -3.79 -17.98 -3.37
CA ASP A 113 -5.21 -17.62 -3.49
C ASP A 113 -5.65 -16.51 -2.54
N SER A 114 -4.79 -16.12 -1.59
CA SER A 114 -5.16 -15.11 -0.60
C SER A 114 -5.29 -13.73 -1.27
N PRO A 115 -6.22 -12.88 -0.81
CA PRO A 115 -6.24 -11.51 -1.26
C PRO A 115 -4.92 -10.79 -0.90
N CYS A 116 -4.17 -11.26 0.09
CA CYS A 116 -2.89 -10.66 0.45
C CYS A 116 -1.86 -10.85 -0.67
N HIS A 117 -1.80 -12.06 -1.23
CA HIS A 117 -0.95 -12.36 -2.38
C HIS A 117 -1.33 -11.53 -3.60
N GLN A 118 -2.62 -11.32 -3.86
CA GLN A 118 -3.09 -10.46 -4.95
C GLN A 118 -2.62 -9.00 -4.82
N ILE A 119 -2.48 -8.48 -3.60
CA ILE A 119 -1.90 -7.15 -3.39
C ILE A 119 -0.37 -7.21 -3.45
N LEU A 120 0.23 -8.20 -2.81
CA LEU A 120 1.68 -8.38 -2.79
C LEU A 120 2.23 -8.46 -4.22
N SER A 121 1.50 -9.09 -5.14
CA SER A 121 1.89 -9.20 -6.55
C SER A 121 1.87 -7.86 -7.32
N THR A 122 1.22 -6.81 -6.79
CA THR A 122 1.26 -5.47 -7.41
C THR A 122 2.50 -4.68 -6.99
N LEU A 123 3.05 -4.94 -5.80
CA LEU A 123 4.20 -4.21 -5.26
C LEU A 123 5.44 -4.20 -6.18
N PRO A 124 5.83 -5.32 -6.84
CA PRO A 124 6.94 -5.30 -7.79
C PRO A 124 6.69 -4.38 -8.98
N THR A 125 5.46 -4.34 -9.49
CA THR A 125 5.08 -3.46 -10.61
C THR A 125 5.17 -2.00 -10.20
N ASP A 126 4.64 -1.64 -9.02
CA ASP A 126 4.71 -0.28 -8.48
C ASP A 126 6.16 0.15 -8.23
N TYR A 127 6.98 -0.75 -7.69
CA TYR A 127 8.41 -0.55 -7.50
C TYR A 127 9.16 -0.36 -8.83
N ASN A 128 8.88 -1.18 -9.84
CA ASN A 128 9.48 -1.06 -11.17
C ASN A 128 9.06 0.22 -11.87
N ASN A 129 7.81 0.67 -11.70
CA ASN A 129 7.32 1.95 -12.21
C ASN A 129 8.04 3.12 -11.56
N LEU A 130 8.22 3.09 -10.23
CA LEU A 130 9.05 4.07 -9.51
C LEU A 130 10.47 4.08 -10.09
N LYS A 131 11.10 2.91 -10.24
CA LYS A 131 12.46 2.77 -10.79
C LYS A 131 12.55 3.34 -12.20
N LYS A 132 11.60 3.02 -13.08
CA LYS A 132 11.58 3.50 -14.48
C LYS A 132 11.43 5.01 -14.54
N ASN A 133 10.50 5.58 -13.78
CA ASN A 133 10.32 7.02 -13.71
C ASN A 133 11.55 7.73 -13.15
N ALA A 134 12.22 7.11 -12.17
CA ALA A 134 13.50 7.60 -11.68
C ALA A 134 14.59 7.55 -12.76
N VAL A 135 14.72 6.45 -13.51
CA VAL A 135 15.71 6.28 -14.59
C VAL A 135 15.54 7.28 -15.74
N VAL A 136 14.30 7.64 -16.09
CA VAL A 136 14.00 8.63 -17.15
C VAL A 136 14.55 10.03 -16.82
N LEU A 137 14.81 10.35 -15.55
CA LEU A 137 15.40 11.63 -15.12
C LEU A 137 16.89 11.55 -14.72
N ILE A 138 17.50 10.36 -14.70
CA ILE A 138 18.91 10.16 -14.25
C ILE A 138 19.92 10.37 -15.38
N VAL A 139 19.52 10.20 -16.65
CA VAL A 139 20.45 10.34 -17.80
C VAL A 139 21.23 11.67 -17.80
N PRO A 140 20.69 12.84 -17.41
CA PRO A 140 21.45 14.09 -17.44
C PRO A 140 22.30 14.38 -16.18
N ILE A 141 22.11 13.67 -15.05
CA ILE A 141 22.64 14.13 -13.74
C ILE A 141 23.83 13.28 -13.23
N CYS A 142 23.98 12.03 -13.71
CA CYS A 142 25.09 11.16 -13.30
C CYS A 142 26.25 11.06 -14.30
N TYR A 143 26.11 11.59 -15.52
CA TYR A 143 27.22 11.79 -16.46
C TYR A 143 27.40 13.29 -16.70
N PRO A 144 28.16 14.02 -15.85
CA PRO A 144 28.76 15.24 -16.32
C PRO A 144 29.73 14.81 -17.42
N SER A 145 29.41 15.25 -18.64
CA SER A 145 30.25 15.14 -19.82
C SER A 145 31.73 15.33 -19.45
N GLN A 146 32.55 14.33 -19.73
CA GLN A 146 33.94 14.59 -20.05
C GLN A 146 33.94 15.47 -21.31
N ARG A 147 34.04 16.78 -21.14
CA ARG A 147 34.45 17.70 -22.19
C ARG A 147 35.15 18.90 -21.60
#